data_AF-A0A7Y6B3M0-F1
#
_entry.id   AF-A0A7Y6B3M0-F1
#
_cell.length_a   1.000
_cell.length_b   1.000
_cell.length_c   1.000
_cell.angle_alpha   90.00
_cell.angle_beta   90.00
_cell.angle_gamma   90.00
#
_symmetry.space_group_name_H-M   'P 1'
#
loop_
_entity.id
_entity.type
_entity.pdbx_description
1 polymer ?
#
loop_
_entity_poly.entity_id
_entity_poly.type
_entity_poly.pdbx_seq_one_letter_code
_entity_poly.pdbx_strand_id
1 'polypeptide(L)' 'MTRPRNPGSACHGVHDEAGVATAECGIVMLDGPNGVAVAMTPAAARATGEGLVAAAHRAEVQGGVD' A
#
# COMPACT_ATOMS: atom_id res chain seq x y z
N MET A 1 -8.96 -38.47 -8.01
CA MET A 1 -9.40 -37.47 -7.02
C MET A 1 -8.65 -36.18 -7.31
N THR A 2 -9.25 -35.34 -8.15
CA THR A 2 -8.68 -34.06 -8.59
C THR A 2 -8.83 -33.07 -7.44
N ARG A 3 -7.73 -32.57 -6.87
CA ARG A 3 -7.82 -31.41 -5.99
C ARG A 3 -8.37 -30.24 -6.83
N PRO A 4 -9.42 -29.53 -6.37
CA PRO A 4 -9.86 -28.35 -7.10
C PRO A 4 -8.68 -27.39 -7.19
N ARG A 5 -8.40 -26.89 -8.40
CA ARG A 5 -7.63 -25.65 -8.56
C ARG A 5 -8.23 -24.66 -7.56
N ASN A 6 -7.39 -24.01 -6.75
CA ASN A 6 -7.82 -22.81 -6.06
C ASN A 6 -7.62 -21.64 -7.04
N PRO A 7 -8.65 -21.13 -7.74
CA PRO A 7 -8.55 -19.90 -8.51
C PRO A 7 -8.49 -18.63 -7.62
N GLY A 8 -8.39 -18.77 -6.30
CA GLY A 8 -8.44 -17.69 -5.32
C GLY A 8 -7.11 -17.13 -4.85
N SER A 9 -6.13 -16.90 -5.73
CA SER A 9 -5.11 -15.88 -5.45
C SER A 9 -4.86 -15.02 -6.68
N ALA A 10 -5.97 -14.62 -7.29
CA ALA A 10 -6.03 -13.59 -8.30
C ALA A 10 -6.34 -12.24 -7.61
N CYS A 11 -5.35 -11.64 -6.95
CA CYS A 11 -5.36 -10.21 -6.57
C CYS A 11 -4.08 -9.83 -5.79
N HIS A 12 -3.01 -9.51 -6.52
CA HIS A 12 -1.85 -8.72 -6.09
C HIS A 12 -1.00 -9.24 -4.89
N GLY A 13 0.24 -9.65 -5.18
CA GLY A 13 1.20 -10.06 -4.15
C GLY A 13 1.65 -8.90 -3.25
N VAL A 14 2.45 -9.21 -2.22
CA VAL A 14 3.18 -8.18 -1.47
C VAL A 14 4.19 -7.50 -2.40
N HIS A 15 4.27 -6.17 -2.32
CA HIS A 15 5.24 -5.38 -3.08
C HIS A 15 6.27 -4.77 -2.14
N ASP A 16 7.53 -4.82 -2.54
CA ASP A 16 8.67 -4.21 -1.85
C ASP A 16 9.03 -2.82 -2.44
N GLU A 17 8.46 -2.47 -3.60
CA GLU A 17 8.55 -1.15 -4.20
C GLU A 17 7.64 -0.14 -3.45
N ALA A 18 8.19 1.03 -3.15
CA ALA A 18 7.43 2.14 -2.57
C ALA A 18 6.48 2.77 -3.59
N GLY A 19 5.34 3.28 -3.11
CA GLY A 19 4.49 4.17 -3.92
C GLY A 19 5.15 5.54 -4.14
N VAL A 20 4.74 6.24 -5.20
CA VAL A 20 5.19 7.59 -5.55
C VAL A 20 4.10 8.59 -5.22
N ALA A 21 4.45 9.65 -4.49
CA ALA A 21 3.54 10.74 -4.19
C ALA A 21 3.93 12.02 -4.96
N THR A 22 2.98 12.62 -5.66
CA THR A 22 3.16 13.87 -6.42
C THR A 22 2.08 14.89 -6.03
N ALA A 23 2.37 16.18 -6.24
CA ALA A 23 1.43 17.26 -5.96
C ALA A 23 1.07 17.99 -7.26
N GLU A 24 -0.22 18.03 -7.57
CA GLU A 24 -0.75 18.64 -8.80
C GLU A 24 -2.03 19.43 -8.47
N CYS A 25 -2.07 20.71 -8.87
CA CYS A 25 -3.25 21.57 -8.70
C CYS A 25 -3.86 21.61 -7.28
N GLY A 26 -3.03 21.50 -6.23
CA GLY A 26 -3.49 21.50 -4.84
C GLY A 26 -4.03 20.16 -4.34
N ILE A 27 -3.93 19.11 -5.15
CA ILE A 27 -4.26 17.72 -4.83
C ILE A 27 -2.94 16.93 -4.74
N VAL A 28 -2.92 15.91 -3.89
CA VAL A 28 -1.84 14.93 -3.83
C VAL A 28 -2.29 13.66 -4.53
N MET A 29 -1.51 13.19 -5.49
CA MET A 29 -1.66 11.85 -6.07
C MET A 29 -0.70 10.91 -5.37
N LEU A 30 -1.18 9.73 -4.98
CA LEU A 30 -0.37 8.61 -4.51
C LEU A 30 -0.56 7.44 -5.47
N ASP A 31 0.49 7.10 -6.19
CA ASP A 31 0.55 5.96 -7.10
C ASP A 31 1.26 4.79 -6.42
N GLY A 32 0.53 3.71 -6.21
CA GLY A 32 1.04 2.45 -5.70
C GLY A 32 1.61 1.55 -6.81
N PRO A 33 2.42 0.54 -6.43
CA PRO A 33 2.90 -0.46 -7.37
C PRO A 33 1.73 -1.07 -8.15
N ASN A 34 1.91 -1.23 -9.46
CA ASN A 34 0.90 -1.67 -10.45
C ASN A 34 -0.30 -0.73 -10.70
N GLY A 35 -0.10 0.57 -10.49
CA GLY A 35 -1.02 1.59 -11.01
C GLY A 35 -2.26 1.82 -10.15
N VAL A 36 -2.18 1.52 -8.85
CA VAL A 36 -3.21 1.92 -7.89
C VAL A 36 -3.01 3.40 -7.55
N ALA A 37 -3.82 4.29 -8.13
CA ALA A 37 -3.74 5.73 -7.87
C ALA A 37 -4.83 6.20 -6.90
N VAL A 38 -4.48 7.05 -5.94
CA VAL A 38 -5.44 7.72 -5.04
C VAL A 38 -5.19 9.23 -5.01
N ALA A 39 -6.24 10.01 -5.24
CA ALA A 39 -6.23 11.47 -5.09
C ALA A 39 -6.63 11.86 -3.66
N MET A 40 -5.86 12.73 -3.02
CA MET A 40 -6.06 13.17 -1.64
C MET A 40 -5.93 14.68 -1.51
N THR A 41 -6.68 15.26 -0.56
CA THR A 41 -6.36 16.62 -0.10
C THR A 41 -5.01 16.62 0.62
N PRO A 42 -4.32 17.77 0.72
CA PRO A 42 -3.03 17.83 1.43
C PRO A 42 -3.11 17.34 2.88
N ALA A 43 -4.20 17.64 3.59
CA ALA A 43 -4.42 17.19 4.96
C ALA A 43 -4.61 15.67 5.05
N ALA A 44 -5.39 15.09 4.13
CA ALA A 44 -5.57 13.64 4.07
C ALA A 44 -4.26 12.92 3.74
N ALA A 45 -3.48 13.43 2.78
CA ALA A 45 -2.19 12.85 2.42
C ALA A 45 -1.20 12.83 3.59
N ARG A 46 -1.13 13.93 4.36
CA ARG A 46 -0.30 14.00 5.58
C ARG A 46 -0.69 12.93 6.61
N ALA A 47 -1.99 12.85 6.92
CA ALA A 47 -2.50 11.87 7.88
C ALA A 47 -2.25 10.42 7.41
N THR A 48 -2.43 10.16 6.11
CA THR A 48 -2.12 8.85 5.51
C THR A 48 -0.63 8.51 5.65
N GLY A 49 0.27 9.45 5.32
CA GLY A 49 1.71 9.22 5.45
C GLY A 49 2.13 8.91 6.89
N GLU A 50 1.61 9.65 7.86
CA GLU A 50 1.84 9.40 9.29
C GLU A 50 1.32 8.00 9.71
N GLY A 51 0.14 7.62 9.22
CA GLY A 51 -0.44 6.29 9.43
C GLY A 51 0.40 5.16 8.83
N LEU A 52 0.94 5.35 7.62
CA LEU A 52 1.80 4.37 6.94
C LEU A 52 3.11 4.13 7.69
N VAL A 53 3.76 5.19 8.17
CA VAL A 53 5.00 5.07 8.97
C VAL A 53 4.73 4.31 10.28
N ALA A 54 3.64 4.66 10.98
CA ALA A 54 3.25 3.97 12.20
C ALA A 54 2.91 2.50 11.96
N ALA A 55 2.25 2.18 10.83
CA ALA A 55 1.93 0.82 10.45
C ALA A 55 3.17 0.00 10.10
N ALA A 56 4.13 0.57 9.36
CA ALA A 56 5.40 -0.07 9.02
C ALA A 56 6.16 -0.50 10.28
N HIS A 57 6.34 0.41 11.25
CA HIS A 57 6.98 0.10 12.52
C HIS A 57 6.27 -1.04 13.27
N ARG A 58 4.93 -1.06 13.28
CA ARG A 58 4.17 -2.16 13.90
C ARG A 58 4.40 -3.49 13.18
N ALA A 59 4.46 -3.47 11.84
CA ALA A 59 4.71 -4.66 11.05
C ALA A 59 6.11 -5.22 11.27
N GLU A 60 7.13 -4.36 11.39
CA GLU A 60 8.51 -4.76 11.75
C GLU A 60 8.56 -5.48 13.10
N VAL A 61 7.85 -4.96 14.11
CA VAL A 61 7.75 -5.60 15.43
C VAL A 61 7.02 -6.95 15.36
N GLN A 62 5.99 -7.07 14.53
CA GLN A 62 5.23 -8.31 14.36
C GLN A 62 5.99 -9.37 13.57
N GLY A 63 6.74 -8.95 12.54
CA GLY A 63 7.55 -9.81 11.68
C GLY A 63 8.84 -10.29 12.33
N GLY A 64 9.22 -9.71 13.48
CA GLY A 64 10.27 -10.22 14.37
C GLY A 64 9.81 -11.44 15.16
N VAL A 65 9.44 -12.52 14.48
CA VAL A 65 9.31 -13.86 15.07
C VAL A 65 9.99 -14.85 14.12
N ASP A 66 11.23 -15.18 14.45
CA ASP A 66 11.92 -16.40 14.03
C ASP A 66 12.25 -17.18 15.32
#